data_AF-X0SW31-F1
#
_entry.id   AF-X0SW31-F1
#
_cell.length_a   1.000
_cell.length_b   1.000
_cell.length_c   1.000
_cell.angle_alpha   90.00
_cell.angle_beta   90.00
_cell.angle_gamma   90.00
#
_symmetry.space_group_name_H-M   'P 1'
#
loop_
_entity.id
_entity.type
_entity.pdbx_description
1 polymer ?
#
loop_
_entity_poly.entity_id
_entity_poly.type
_entity_poly.pdbx_seq_one_letter_code
_entity_poly.pdbx_strand_id
1 'polypeptide(L)'
;MELLTTAHSNNISGVLSCFDRVIITGTLPEVCHSKGMTSYLYSKSVRIFDYSKFAEPFKDELRTNAEQLAQDAGIEIEFVAKTHIRKEDLVKKVLDKRGTHTGLVHI
;
A
#
# COMPACT_ATOMS: atom_id res chain seq x y z
N MET A 1 8.97 -15.62 -12.27
CA MET A 1 9.56 -14.95 -11.10
C MET A 1 9.40 -15.92 -9.94
N GLU A 2 10.49 -16.39 -9.35
CA GLU A 2 10.41 -17.32 -8.22
C GLU A 2 10.11 -16.53 -6.95
N LEU A 3 9.28 -17.07 -6.05
CA LEU A 3 8.97 -16.41 -4.79
C LEU A 3 10.22 -16.40 -3.90
N LEU A 4 10.45 -15.30 -3.18
CA LEU A 4 11.54 -15.19 -2.21
C LEU A 4 11.50 -16.31 -1.17
N THR A 5 10.28 -16.72 -0.77
CA THR A 5 10.05 -17.83 0.15
C THR A 5 10.55 -19.17 -0.39
N THR A 6 10.46 -19.37 -1.71
CA THR A 6 10.95 -20.58 -2.38
C THR A 6 12.47 -20.53 -2.56
N ALA A 7 12.97 -19.44 -3.14
CA ALA A 7 14.39 -19.25 -3.45
C ALA A 7 15.30 -19.28 -2.20
N HIS A 8 14.77 -18.90 -1.04
CA HIS A 8 15.52 -18.85 0.22
C HIS A 8 14.97 -19.80 1.28
N SER A 9 14.24 -20.85 0.89
CA SER A 9 13.65 -21.84 1.80
C SER A 9 14.62 -22.36 2.87
N ASN A 10 15.86 -22.67 2.50
CA ASN A 10 16.91 -23.13 3.42
C ASN A 10 17.42 -22.07 4.41
N ASN A 11 17.14 -20.79 4.15
CA ASN A 11 17.54 -19.65 4.99
C ASN A 11 16.37 -19.13 5.85
N ILE A 12 15.16 -19.69 5.70
CA ILE A 12 13.97 -19.26 6.43
C ILE A 12 13.84 -20.13 7.68
N SER A 13 14.19 -19.56 8.83
CA SER A 13 14.11 -20.27 10.12
C SER A 13 12.70 -20.35 10.70
N GLY A 14 11.74 -19.60 10.16
CA GLY A 14 10.35 -19.60 10.66
C GLY A 14 9.49 -18.48 10.08
N VAL A 15 8.25 -18.40 10.58
CA VAL A 15 7.24 -17.40 10.18
C VAL A 15 6.87 -16.58 11.41
N LEU A 16 6.90 -15.24 11.29
CA LEU A 16 6.46 -14.34 12.35
C LEU A 16 4.94 -14.20 12.31
N SER A 17 4.26 -14.39 13.44
CA SER A 17 2.82 -14.19 13.59
C SER A 17 2.57 -13.30 14.79
N CYS A 18 2.65 -11.98 14.60
CA CYS A 18 2.30 -10.99 15.63
C CYS A 18 1.34 -9.95 15.07
N PHE A 19 0.56 -9.31 15.97
CA PHE A 19 -0.35 -8.21 15.62
C PHE A 19 0.37 -6.86 15.46
N ASP A 20 1.70 -6.82 15.65
CA ASP A 20 2.51 -5.60 15.59
C ASP A 20 3.05 -5.31 14.18
N ARG A 21 3.46 -4.06 13.96
CA ARG A 21 4.04 -3.60 12.70
C ARG A 21 5.46 -4.17 12.51
N VAL A 22 5.65 -4.97 11.46
CA VAL A 22 6.99 -5.32 10.96
C VAL A 22 7.49 -4.16 10.09
N ILE A 23 8.55 -3.48 10.53
CA ILE A 23 9.20 -2.42 9.76
C ILE A 23 10.39 -3.06 9.03
N ILE A 24 10.26 -3.22 7.72
CA ILE A 24 11.35 -3.66 6.85
C ILE A 24 12.00 -2.41 6.26
N THR A 25 13.27 -2.18 6.56
CA THR A 25 14.05 -1.09 5.99
C THR A 25 15.01 -1.62 4.93
N GLY A 26 15.09 -0.93 3.80
CA GLY A 26 15.96 -1.30 2.70
C GLY A 26 15.89 -0.27 1.59
N THR A 27 16.89 -0.28 0.72
CA THR A 27 16.93 0.56 -0.47
C THR A 27 16.70 -0.34 -1.68
N LEU A 28 15.75 0.04 -2.55
CA LEU A 28 15.59 -0.56 -3.86
C LEU A 28 16.30 0.33 -4.89
N PRO A 29 17.56 0.03 -5.28
CA PRO A 29 18.39 0.97 -6.06
C PRO A 29 17.79 1.35 -7.40
N GLU A 30 17.01 0.44 -7.99
CA GLU A 30 16.35 0.60 -9.29
C GLU A 30 15.18 1.58 -9.26
N VAL A 31 14.58 1.88 -8.10
CA VAL A 31 13.40 2.76 -8.01
C VAL A 31 13.55 3.88 -6.98
N CYS A 32 14.58 3.85 -6.14
CA CYS A 32 14.77 4.82 -5.06
C CYS A 32 15.17 6.23 -5.52
N HIS A 33 15.46 6.42 -6.82
CA HIS A 33 15.80 7.72 -7.41
C HIS A 33 15.38 7.78 -8.88
N SER A 34 15.25 9.00 -9.42
CA SER A 34 14.70 9.27 -10.76
C SER A 34 15.44 8.55 -11.89
N LYS A 35 16.78 8.52 -11.84
CA LYS A 35 17.61 7.85 -12.87
C LYS A 35 17.46 6.33 -12.84
N GLY A 36 17.40 5.73 -11.65
CA GLY A 36 17.09 4.31 -11.47
C GLY A 36 15.74 3.98 -12.11
N MET A 37 14.70 4.71 -11.70
CA MET A 37 13.35 4.47 -12.19
C MET A 37 13.25 4.63 -13.71
N THR A 38 13.94 5.63 -14.27
CA THR A 38 14.04 5.82 -15.72
C THR A 38 14.69 4.61 -16.41
N SER A 39 15.79 4.10 -15.85
CA SER A 39 16.50 2.93 -16.40
C SER A 39 15.62 1.68 -16.33
N TYR A 40 14.88 1.50 -15.24
CA TYR A 40 13.91 0.43 -15.09
C TYR A 40 12.80 0.50 -16.15
N LEU A 41 12.18 1.67 -16.34
CA LEU A 41 11.13 1.85 -17.36
C LEU A 41 11.65 1.56 -18.78
N TYR A 42 12.85 2.03 -19.13
CA TYR A 42 13.48 1.72 -20.41
C TYR A 42 13.76 0.23 -20.60
N SER A 43 14.18 -0.48 -19.54
CA SER A 43 14.36 -1.94 -19.59
C SER A 43 13.05 -2.69 -19.90
N LYS A 44 11.90 -2.08 -19.60
CA LYS A 44 10.56 -2.59 -19.90
C LYS A 44 9.99 -2.02 -21.21
N SER A 45 10.80 -1.32 -22.00
CA SER A 45 10.39 -0.63 -23.23
C SER A 45 9.27 0.40 -23.01
N VAL A 46 9.17 0.94 -21.78
CA VAL A 46 8.24 2.02 -21.43
C VAL A 46 8.98 3.36 -21.56
N ARG A 47 8.42 4.27 -22.36
CA ARG A 47 8.93 5.64 -22.45
C ARG A 47 8.54 6.42 -21.20
N ILE A 48 9.40 7.35 -20.77
CA ILE A 48 9.11 8.22 -19.61
C ILE A 48 7.77 8.95 -19.79
N PHE A 49 7.46 9.40 -21.00
CA PHE A 49 6.19 10.08 -21.31
C PHE A 49 4.95 9.18 -21.16
N ASP A 50 5.12 7.86 -21.24
CA ASP A 50 4.04 6.88 -21.04
C ASP A 50 3.98 6.38 -19.57
N TYR A 51 4.68 7.04 -18.64
CA TYR A 51 4.69 6.67 -17.22
C TYR A 51 3.29 6.60 -16.61
N SER A 52 2.39 7.53 -16.95
CA SER A 52 1.02 7.53 -16.41
C SER A 52 0.27 6.25 -16.74
N LYS A 53 0.38 5.76 -17.98
CA LYS A 53 -0.21 4.49 -18.43
C LYS A 53 0.41 3.28 -17.74
N PHE A 54 1.71 3.34 -17.44
CA PHE A 54 2.38 2.31 -16.65
C PHE A 54 1.87 2.28 -15.21
N ALA A 55 1.66 3.44 -14.58
CA ALA A 55 1.26 3.54 -13.17
C ALA A 55 -0.25 3.32 -12.94
N GLU A 56 -1.08 3.60 -13.95
CA GLU A 56 -2.54 3.50 -13.91
C GLU A 56 -3.08 2.15 -13.42
N PRO A 57 -2.67 0.98 -13.97
CA PRO A 57 -3.21 -0.30 -13.52
C PRO A 57 -2.93 -0.57 -12.03
N PHE A 58 -1.74 -0.20 -11.53
CA PHE A 58 -1.39 -0.37 -10.11
C PHE A 58 -2.23 0.54 -9.21
N LYS A 59 -2.46 1.79 -9.65
CA LYS A 59 -3.32 2.74 -8.94
C LYS A 59 -4.76 2.24 -8.88
N ASP A 60 -5.27 1.71 -9.99
CA ASP A 60 -6.63 1.19 -10.07
C ASP A 60 -6.79 -0.09 -9.23
N GLU A 61 -5.82 -1.02 -9.27
CA GLU A 61 -5.81 -2.21 -8.41
C GLU A 61 -5.85 -1.85 -6.91
N LEU A 62 -5.00 -0.91 -6.48
CA LEU A 62 -5.00 -0.43 -5.09
C LEU A 62 -6.34 0.20 -4.70
N ARG A 63 -6.93 0.99 -5.60
CA ARG A 63 -8.22 1.63 -5.38
C ARG A 63 -9.34 0.60 -5.26
N THR A 64 -9.43 -0.34 -6.20
CA THR A 64 -10.45 -1.40 -6.19
C THR A 64 -10.35 -2.25 -4.92
N ASN A 65 -9.13 -2.58 -4.47
CA ASN A 65 -8.93 -3.31 -3.23
C ASN A 65 -9.43 -2.50 -2.01
N ALA A 66 -9.05 -1.22 -1.91
CA ALA A 66 -9.52 -0.36 -0.83
C ALA A 66 -11.05 -0.19 -0.83
N GLU A 67 -11.66 -0.06 -2.01
CA GLU A 67 -13.13 0.00 -2.16
C GLU A 67 -13.81 -1.30 -1.74
N GLN A 68 -13.24 -2.46 -2.09
CA GLN A 68 -13.75 -3.76 -1.66
C GLN A 68 -13.66 -3.93 -0.14
N LEU A 69 -12.52 -3.57 0.47
CA LEU A 69 -12.34 -3.63 1.92
C LEU A 69 -13.33 -2.74 2.67
N ALA A 70 -13.63 -1.55 2.13
CA ALA A 70 -14.65 -0.66 2.68
C ALA A 70 -16.04 -1.29 2.64
N GLN A 71 -16.41 -1.87 1.49
CA GLN A 71 -17.70 -2.54 1.31
C GLN A 71 -17.86 -3.76 2.23
N ASP A 72 -16.84 -4.61 2.33
CA ASP A 72 -16.85 -5.80 3.18
C ASP A 72 -16.97 -5.43 4.67
N ALA A 73 -16.41 -4.28 5.07
CA ALA A 73 -16.51 -3.76 6.42
C ALA A 73 -17.78 -2.92 6.66
N GLY A 74 -18.57 -2.61 5.63
CA GLY A 74 -19.72 -1.72 5.70
C GLY A 74 -19.37 -0.27 6.05
N ILE A 75 -18.18 0.20 5.64
CA ILE A 75 -17.66 1.54 5.94
C ILE A 75 -17.79 2.45 4.72
N GLU A 76 -18.22 3.69 4.94
CA GLU A 76 -18.27 4.71 3.90
C GLU A 76 -16.87 5.33 3.70
N ILE A 77 -16.46 5.49 2.44
CA ILE A 77 -15.19 6.10 2.07
C ILE A 77 -15.31 7.62 2.15
N GLU A 78 -14.45 8.27 2.92
CA GLU A 78 -14.48 9.72 3.09
C GLU A 78 -13.30 10.39 2.39
N PHE A 79 -13.58 11.10 1.29
CA PHE A 79 -12.54 11.86 0.59
C PHE A 79 -12.16 13.15 1.34
N VAL A 80 -11.02 13.12 2.03
CA VAL A 80 -10.48 14.27 2.76
C VAL A 80 -9.68 15.19 1.83
N ALA A 81 -10.35 16.15 1.19
CA ALA A 81 -9.71 17.11 0.27
C ALA A 81 -8.91 18.22 0.98
N LYS A 82 -9.22 18.52 2.25
CA LYS A 82 -8.68 19.67 2.98
C LYS A 82 -7.41 19.31 3.75
N THR A 83 -6.33 20.06 3.50
CA THR A 83 -5.00 19.80 4.09
C THR A 83 -4.90 20.08 5.58
N HIS A 84 -5.76 20.94 6.15
CA HIS A 84 -5.74 21.28 7.59
C HIS A 84 -6.49 20.27 8.47
N ILE A 85 -7.20 19.30 7.88
CA ILE A 85 -7.91 18.28 8.64
C ILE A 85 -6.90 17.21 9.07
N ARG A 86 -6.75 17.03 10.38
CA ARG A 86 -5.94 15.94 10.92
C ARG A 86 -6.72 14.62 10.81
N LYS A 87 -6.14 13.64 10.13
CA LYS A 87 -6.72 12.30 9.96
C LYS A 87 -6.98 11.60 11.29
N GLU A 88 -6.14 11.83 12.29
CA GLU A 88 -6.33 11.31 13.65
C GLU A 88 -7.65 11.79 14.29
N ASP A 89 -8.05 13.03 14.03
CA ASP A 89 -9.29 13.58 14.59
C ASP A 89 -10.53 12.98 13.92
N LEU A 90 -10.43 12.64 12.63
CA LEU A 90 -11.49 11.89 11.93
C LEU A 90 -11.62 10.48 12.49
N VAL A 91 -10.51 9.76 12.61
CA VAL A 91 -10.48 8.40 13.17
C VAL A 91 -11.03 8.38 14.60
N LYS A 92 -10.68 9.36 15.45
CA LYS A 92 -11.24 9.50 16.80
C LYS A 92 -12.76 9.62 16.79
N LYS A 93 -13.32 10.49 15.95
CA LYS A 93 -14.78 10.66 15.85
C LYS A 93 -15.50 9.38 15.42
N VAL A 94 -14.87 8.57 14.57
CA VAL A 94 -15.43 7.28 14.17
C VAL A 94 -15.34 6.29 15.33
N LEU A 95 -14.19 6.21 16.02
CA LEU A 95 -13.99 5.35 17.19
C LEU A 95 -14.93 5.70 18.34
N ASP A 96 -15.27 6.97 18.55
CA ASP A 96 -16.21 7.39 19.59
C ASP A 96 -17.63 6.82 19.37
N LYS A 97 -18.01 6.58 18.10
CA LYS A 97 -19.32 5.98 17.74
C LYS A 97 -19.27 4.45 17.69
N ARG A 98 -18.20 3.93 17.08
CA ARG A 98 -18.01 2.51 16.76
C ARG A 98 -17.49 1.70 17.96
N GLY A 99 -16.77 2.35 18.88
CA GLY A 99 -15.96 1.71 19.92
C GLY A 99 -14.62 1.19 19.39
N THR A 100 -13.89 0.47 20.24
CA THR A 100 -12.52 -0.03 19.97
C THR A 100 -12.46 -1.47 19.45
N HIS A 101 -13.55 -1.94 18.83
CA HIS A 101 -13.57 -3.29 18.28
C HIS A 101 -12.66 -3.43 17.06
N THR A 102 -12.19 -4.66 16.84
CA THR A 102 -11.21 -4.96 15.79
C THR A 102 -11.78 -4.75 14.38
N GLY A 103 -10.90 -4.45 13.43
CA GLY A 103 -11.23 -4.30 12.01
C GLY A 103 -10.93 -2.90 11.48
N LEU A 104 -11.25 -2.70 10.20
CA LEU A 104 -11.09 -1.42 9.51
C LEU A 104 -11.87 -0.31 10.24
N VAL A 105 -11.29 0.88 10.35
CA VAL A 105 -11.89 2.01 11.10
C VAL A 105 -12.35 3.11 10.15
N HIS A 106 -11.53 3.48 9.17
CA HIS A 106 -11.78 4.59 8.26
C HIS A 106 -10.91 4.42 7.00
N ILE A 107 -11.38 4.92 5.84
CA ILE A 107 -10.68 4.95 4.54
C ILE A 107 -10.83 6.35 3.93
#